data_AF-A0A068RNS3-F1
#
_entry.id   AF-A0A068RNS3-F1
#
_cell.length_a   1.000
_cell.length_b   1.000
_cell.length_c   1.000
_cell.angle_alpha   90.00
_cell.angle_beta   90.00
_cell.angle_gamma   90.00
#
_symmetry.space_group_name_H-M   'P 1'
#
loop_
_entity.id
_entity.type
_entity.pdbx_description
1 polymer ?
#
loop_
_entity_poly.entity_id
_entity_poly.type
_entity_poly.pdbx_seq_one_letter_code
_entity_poly.pdbx_strand_id
1 'polypeptide(L)'
;MSLLADQSDNSKLLQCWPWHVIDQEQDPFMLYKWRQRLEHALIGTSDNTTEELEKAKTSWVETAVDKVVDNKMSCTLFYLEIFHAILKQYRKLDLPEAHVGYTLYSTWIGHPQASIWLRTFTSAHDKLEITAYLVYLNDVSKTYDIAFEQGAMVHETVSARKLLISHLQHFCTLWSYPYIAVVRRSFELISRLLRSPIDKTEIAGVLERLLAWADRLNTHFTIDMFWECFETDRTEFYHQPIIQHDDITMDRECMKLAMQVFVASLCSLANYNQVDPSILVALRRILERIHGWREYMSDEQLLEAVLELHGGNDEDAVNLQLDVLTIDNKLRRADQASRTDPGGEPQSPFPVVL
;
A
#
# COMPACT_ATOMS: atom_id res chain seq x y z
N MET A 1 45.09 4.98 2.05
CA MET A 1 44.42 4.70 3.34
C MET A 1 43.08 4.04 3.01
N SER A 2 42.76 2.99 3.75
CA SER A 2 42.27 1.72 3.18
C SER A 2 40.75 1.55 3.29
N LEU A 3 40.09 1.21 2.17
CA LEU A 3 38.69 0.76 2.11
C LEU A 3 38.39 -0.41 3.07
N LEU A 4 39.42 -1.16 3.49
CA LEU A 4 39.28 -2.26 4.46
C LEU A 4 39.07 -1.78 5.91
N ALA A 5 39.52 -0.56 6.25
CA ALA A 5 39.30 0.00 7.58
C ALA A 5 37.83 0.37 7.78
N ASP A 6 37.23 1.06 6.80
CA ASP A 6 35.82 1.46 6.84
C ASP A 6 34.86 0.25 6.89
N GLN A 7 35.19 -0.85 6.22
CA GLN A 7 34.38 -2.08 6.25
C GLN A 7 34.48 -2.86 7.57
N SER A 8 35.68 -2.96 8.15
CA SER A 8 35.88 -3.58 9.47
C SER A 8 35.12 -2.80 10.55
N ASP A 9 35.10 -1.47 10.43
CA ASP A 9 34.37 -0.59 11.34
C ASP A 9 32.84 -0.72 11.18
N ASN A 10 32.33 -0.90 9.96
CA ASN A 10 30.92 -1.17 9.71
C ASN A 10 30.47 -2.54 10.26
N SER A 11 31.26 -3.61 10.05
CA SER A 11 30.95 -4.93 10.62
C SER A 11 30.86 -4.88 12.15
N LYS A 12 31.85 -4.24 12.79
CA LYS A 12 31.86 -4.06 14.25
C LYS A 12 30.68 -3.21 14.74
N LEU A 13 30.32 -2.15 14.02
CA LEU A 13 29.17 -1.32 14.35
C LEU A 13 27.88 -2.16 14.40
N LEU A 14 27.66 -3.03 13.41
CA LEU A 14 26.48 -3.88 13.33
C LEU A 14 26.49 -4.98 14.42
N GLN A 15 27.63 -5.63 14.63
CA GLN A 15 27.79 -6.67 15.66
C GLN A 15 27.65 -6.11 17.09
N CYS A 16 28.11 -4.89 17.32
CA CYS A 16 28.06 -4.21 18.61
C CYS A 16 27.00 -3.08 18.62
N TRP A 17 25.94 -3.21 17.83
CA TRP A 17 24.91 -2.18 17.73
C TRP A 17 24.33 -1.88 19.13
N PRO A 18 24.31 -0.61 19.57
CA PRO A 18 24.00 -0.28 20.95
C PRO A 18 22.47 -0.25 21.20
N TRP A 19 21.82 -1.41 21.08
CA TRP A 19 20.35 -1.56 21.14
C TRP A 19 19.70 -0.80 22.30
N HIS A 20 20.22 -0.96 23.52
CA HIS A 20 19.67 -0.31 24.72
C HIS A 20 19.84 1.21 24.73
N VAL A 21 20.92 1.73 24.12
CA VAL A 21 21.16 3.17 24.05
C VAL A 21 20.21 3.81 23.06
N ILE A 22 20.03 3.20 21.89
CA ILE A 22 19.11 3.69 20.85
C ILE A 22 17.66 3.66 21.34
N ASP A 23 17.30 2.63 22.11
CA ASP A 23 15.95 2.50 22.67
C ASP A 23 15.60 3.58 23.71
N GLN A 24 16.61 4.15 24.36
CA GLN A 24 16.42 5.21 25.36
C GLN A 24 16.68 6.61 24.80
N GLU A 25 17.15 6.71 23.55
CA GLU A 25 17.51 7.98 22.93
C GLU A 25 16.25 8.77 22.56
N GLN A 26 16.17 10.01 23.03
CA GLN A 26 15.05 10.91 22.78
C GLN A 26 15.45 12.11 21.92
N ASP A 27 16.74 12.36 21.70
CA ASP A 27 17.22 13.45 20.85
C ASP A 27 17.04 13.10 19.35
N PRO A 28 16.17 13.81 18.61
CA PRO A 28 15.95 13.56 17.20
C PRO A 28 17.21 13.75 16.34
N PHE A 29 18.12 14.63 16.72
CA PHE A 29 19.38 14.84 15.99
C PHE A 29 20.34 13.66 16.17
N MET A 30 20.36 13.05 17.35
CA MET A 30 21.16 11.87 17.61
C MET A 30 20.59 10.65 16.90
N LEU A 31 19.28 10.44 16.96
CA LEU A 31 18.60 9.41 16.17
C LEU A 31 18.88 9.57 14.68
N TYR A 32 18.81 10.80 14.14
CA TYR A 32 19.14 11.07 12.75
C TYR A 32 20.59 10.66 12.39
N LYS A 33 21.57 11.00 13.23
CA LYS A 33 22.97 10.61 13.01
C LYS A 33 23.17 9.09 13.08
N TRP A 34 22.50 8.43 14.03
CA TRP A 34 22.54 6.97 14.14
C TRP A 34 21.94 6.30 12.92
N ARG A 35 20.81 6.81 12.44
CA ARG A 35 20.16 6.35 11.22
C ARG A 35 21.10 6.47 10.02
N GLN A 36 21.71 7.63 9.78
CA GLN A 36 22.65 7.81 8.66
C GLN A 36 23.82 6.82 8.70
N ARG A 37 24.42 6.61 9.88
CA ARG A 37 25.52 5.65 10.06
C ARG A 37 25.07 4.22 9.77
N LEU A 38 23.90 3.85 10.25
CA LEU A 38 23.37 2.51 10.08
C LEU A 38 22.93 2.24 8.64
N GLU A 39 22.27 3.20 8.00
CA GLU A 39 21.97 3.15 6.56
C GLU A 39 23.25 2.99 5.75
N HIS A 40 24.32 3.73 6.07
CA HIS A 40 25.61 3.57 5.40
C HIS A 40 26.20 2.16 5.59
N ALA A 41 26.14 1.60 6.80
CA ALA A 41 26.68 0.27 7.08
C ALA A 41 25.85 -0.86 6.42
N LEU A 42 24.53 -0.74 6.39
CA LEU A 42 23.63 -1.75 5.83
C LEU A 42 23.54 -1.67 4.30
N ILE A 43 23.48 -0.46 3.75
CA ILE A 43 23.14 -0.19 2.34
C ILE A 43 24.38 0.16 1.52
N GLY A 44 25.50 0.53 2.15
CA GLY A 44 26.72 0.96 1.48
C GLY A 44 27.21 -0.02 0.42
N THR A 45 27.38 0.49 -0.80
CA THR A 45 27.86 -0.25 -1.97
C THR A 45 29.36 -0.09 -2.09
N SER A 46 30.12 -1.03 -1.56
CA SER A 46 31.54 -1.17 -1.92
C SER A 46 31.71 -2.46 -2.71
N ASP A 47 32.40 -2.42 -3.85
CA ASP A 47 32.62 -3.57 -4.75
C ASP A 47 33.36 -4.75 -4.08
N ASN A 48 33.85 -4.58 -2.85
CA ASN A 48 34.55 -5.58 -2.05
C ASN A 48 33.83 -5.89 -0.73
N THR A 49 32.53 -6.08 -0.74
CA THR A 49 31.81 -6.50 0.48
C THR A 49 32.38 -7.83 1.00
N THR A 50 32.80 -7.86 2.27
CA THR A 50 33.35 -9.07 2.90
C THR A 50 32.24 -10.01 3.36
N GLU A 51 32.54 -11.31 3.42
CA GLU A 51 31.62 -12.32 4.00
C GLU A 51 31.24 -11.98 5.45
N GLU A 52 32.19 -11.40 6.21
CA GLU A 52 31.97 -10.98 7.59
C GLU A 52 30.94 -9.85 7.68
N LEU A 53 31.02 -8.85 6.79
CA LEU A 53 30.07 -7.75 6.75
C LEU A 53 28.66 -8.22 6.36
N GLU A 54 28.52 -9.12 5.39
CA GLU A 54 27.21 -9.68 5.04
C GLU A 54 26.60 -10.48 6.19
N LYS A 55 27.39 -11.29 6.90
CA LYS A 55 26.92 -11.98 8.12
C LYS A 55 26.46 -10.99 9.19
N ALA A 56 27.19 -9.88 9.37
CA ALA A 56 26.82 -8.85 10.32
C ALA A 56 25.52 -8.14 9.94
N LYS A 57 25.32 -7.82 8.65
CA LYS A 57 24.06 -7.26 8.13
C LYS A 57 22.88 -8.20 8.36
N THR A 58 23.03 -9.47 7.98
CA THR A 58 21.98 -10.50 8.16
C THR A 58 21.60 -10.63 9.63
N SER A 59 22.59 -10.82 10.51
CA SER A 59 22.35 -10.98 11.95
C SER A 59 21.70 -9.73 12.58
N TRP A 60 22.11 -8.54 12.14
CA TRP A 60 21.51 -7.29 12.61
C TRP A 60 20.03 -7.20 12.19
N VAL A 61 19.72 -7.50 10.92
CA VAL A 61 18.36 -7.47 10.40
C VAL A 61 17.47 -8.48 11.12
N GLU A 62 17.94 -9.72 11.30
CA GLU A 62 17.22 -10.75 12.06
C GLU A 62 16.86 -10.26 13.46
N THR A 63 17.86 -9.72 14.17
CA THR A 63 17.68 -9.18 15.52
C THR A 63 16.72 -7.98 15.53
N ALA A 64 16.81 -7.08 14.55
CA ALA A 64 15.95 -5.91 14.45
C ALA A 64 14.49 -6.32 14.22
N VAL A 65 14.24 -7.27 13.30
CA VAL A 65 12.91 -7.80 13.02
C VAL A 65 12.33 -8.45 14.26
N ASP A 66 13.07 -9.34 14.94
CA ASP A 66 12.60 -9.99 16.17
C ASP A 66 12.18 -8.96 17.21
N LYS A 67 13.01 -7.92 17.41
CA LYS A 67 12.75 -6.88 18.40
C LYS A 67 11.54 -5.99 18.05
N VAL A 68 11.39 -5.62 16.77
CA VAL A 68 10.27 -4.78 16.29
C VAL A 68 8.95 -5.57 16.28
N VAL A 69 8.97 -6.80 15.77
CA VAL A 69 7.76 -7.63 15.62
C VAL A 69 7.27 -8.17 16.96
N ASP A 70 8.19 -8.52 17.88
CA ASP A 70 7.82 -8.91 19.26
C ASP A 70 7.45 -7.71 20.17
N ASN A 71 7.45 -6.49 19.63
CA ASN A 71 7.19 -5.26 20.38
C ASN A 71 8.08 -5.11 21.64
N LYS A 72 9.38 -5.42 21.48
CA LYS A 72 10.39 -5.37 22.55
C LYS A 72 11.17 -4.06 22.55
N MET A 73 10.80 -3.08 21.74
CA MET A 73 11.46 -1.78 21.62
C MET A 73 10.46 -0.65 21.74
N SER A 74 10.90 0.44 22.33
CA SER A 74 10.15 1.70 22.43
C SER A 74 10.44 2.65 21.26
N CYS A 75 11.55 2.47 20.52
CA CYS A 75 11.88 3.29 19.34
C CYS A 75 11.51 2.61 18.00
N THR A 76 10.32 2.02 17.92
CA THR A 76 9.88 1.27 16.72
C THR A 76 9.88 2.11 15.44
N LEU A 77 9.52 3.41 15.54
CA LEU A 77 9.60 4.35 14.42
C LEU A 77 10.98 4.35 13.74
N PHE A 78 12.06 4.44 14.53
CA PHE A 78 13.43 4.50 14.03
C PHE A 78 13.77 3.29 13.16
N TYR A 79 13.42 2.08 13.62
CA TYR A 79 13.70 0.84 12.90
C TYR A 79 12.85 0.68 11.64
N LEU A 80 11.58 1.09 11.66
CA LEU A 80 10.72 1.09 10.48
C LEU A 80 11.25 2.03 9.39
N GLU A 81 11.83 3.17 9.75
CA GLU A 81 12.48 4.07 8.79
C GLU A 81 13.73 3.46 8.13
N ILE A 82 14.51 2.68 8.89
CA ILE A 82 15.65 1.93 8.37
C ILE A 82 15.17 0.80 7.45
N PHE A 83 14.12 0.08 7.82
CA PHE A 83 13.51 -0.95 6.98
C PHE A 83 13.01 -0.38 5.65
N HIS A 84 12.36 0.79 5.69
CA HIS A 84 12.00 1.55 4.49
C HIS A 84 13.23 1.84 3.61
N ALA A 85 14.31 2.36 4.19
CA ALA A 85 15.53 2.68 3.44
C ALA A 85 16.16 1.44 2.77
N ILE A 86 16.23 0.32 3.50
CA ILE A 86 16.74 -0.96 3.00
C ILE A 86 15.91 -1.45 1.80
N LEU A 87 14.59 -1.52 1.95
CA LEU A 87 13.70 -2.00 0.87
C LEU A 87 13.70 -1.05 -0.33
N LYS A 88 13.77 0.27 -0.08
CA LYS A 88 13.88 1.28 -1.14
C LYS A 88 15.15 1.13 -1.96
N GLN A 89 16.27 0.79 -1.35
CA GLN A 89 17.48 0.48 -2.11
C GLN A 89 17.36 -0.87 -2.82
N TYR A 90 16.86 -1.90 -2.14
CA TYR A 90 16.75 -3.25 -2.70
C TYR A 90 16.00 -3.27 -4.04
N ARG A 91 14.89 -2.53 -4.14
CA ARG A 91 14.07 -2.42 -5.36
C ARG A 91 14.77 -1.77 -6.55
N LYS A 92 15.90 -1.09 -6.35
CA LYS A 92 16.68 -0.48 -7.45
C LYS A 92 17.69 -1.45 -8.05
N LEU A 93 17.89 -2.61 -7.41
CA LEU A 93 18.79 -3.66 -7.86
C LEU A 93 17.99 -4.70 -8.65
N ASP A 94 18.68 -5.60 -9.36
CA ASP A 94 18.07 -6.77 -10.02
C ASP A 94 17.58 -7.84 -9.01
N LEU A 95 17.08 -7.39 -7.85
CA LEU A 95 16.55 -8.17 -6.72
C LEU A 95 17.39 -9.42 -6.36
N PRO A 96 18.70 -9.30 -6.10
CA PRO A 96 19.52 -10.46 -5.77
C PRO A 96 19.19 -11.00 -4.37
N GLU A 97 19.04 -12.32 -4.24
CA GLU A 97 18.79 -13.02 -2.96
C GLU A 97 19.87 -12.78 -1.91
N ALA A 98 21.09 -12.44 -2.34
CA ALA A 98 22.21 -12.14 -1.46
C ALA A 98 22.15 -10.75 -0.79
N HIS A 99 21.13 -9.94 -1.06
CA HIS A 99 21.03 -8.57 -0.53
C HIS A 99 20.31 -8.51 0.81
N VAL A 100 20.76 -7.62 1.70
CA VAL A 100 20.16 -7.35 3.02
C VAL A 100 18.64 -7.06 2.98
N GLY A 101 18.15 -6.53 1.86
CA GLY A 101 16.72 -6.31 1.63
C GLY A 101 15.91 -7.59 1.44
N TYR A 102 16.49 -8.62 0.81
CA TYR A 102 15.88 -9.95 0.75
C TYR A 102 15.84 -10.57 2.16
N THR A 103 16.91 -10.45 2.94
CA THR A 103 16.93 -10.92 4.35
C THR A 103 15.83 -10.24 5.18
N LEU A 104 15.72 -8.92 5.13
CA LEU A 104 14.67 -8.20 5.88
C LEU A 104 13.28 -8.72 5.52
N TYR A 105 13.06 -8.92 4.23
CA TYR A 105 11.80 -9.41 3.71
C TYR A 105 11.51 -10.85 4.17
N SER A 106 12.47 -11.77 4.04
CA SER A 106 12.34 -13.19 4.36
C SER A 106 12.27 -13.45 5.87
N THR A 107 13.02 -12.71 6.68
CA THR A 107 12.94 -12.79 8.15
C THR A 107 11.58 -12.33 8.64
N TRP A 108 11.09 -11.17 8.16
CA TRP A 108 9.80 -10.63 8.61
C TRP A 108 8.65 -11.60 8.34
N ILE A 109 8.60 -12.16 7.12
CA ILE A 109 7.52 -13.08 6.77
C ILE A 109 7.64 -14.43 7.50
N GLY A 110 8.86 -14.91 7.75
CA GLY A 110 9.10 -16.12 8.52
C GLY A 110 8.84 -15.97 10.02
N HIS A 111 8.66 -14.73 10.50
CA HIS A 111 8.57 -14.46 11.92
C HIS A 111 7.24 -15.00 12.54
N PRO A 112 7.28 -15.80 13.62
CA PRO A 112 6.08 -16.42 14.20
C PRO A 112 4.99 -15.45 14.66
N GLN A 113 5.39 -14.24 15.07
CA GLN A 113 4.46 -13.19 15.53
C GLN A 113 3.99 -12.25 14.41
N ALA A 114 4.43 -12.41 13.16
CA ALA A 114 4.13 -11.47 12.08
C ALA A 114 2.61 -11.27 11.88
N SER A 115 1.82 -12.34 11.90
CA SER A 115 0.36 -12.23 11.79
C SER A 115 -0.27 -11.51 12.99
N ILE A 116 0.23 -11.73 14.20
CA ILE A 116 -0.28 -11.04 15.40
C ILE A 116 0.07 -9.56 15.34
N TRP A 117 1.31 -9.24 14.97
CA TRP A 117 1.80 -7.88 14.76
C TRP A 117 0.94 -7.15 13.73
N LEU A 118 0.66 -7.78 12.57
CA LEU A 118 -0.15 -7.19 11.50
C LEU A 118 -1.55 -6.74 11.96
N ARG A 119 -2.15 -7.44 12.93
CA ARG A 119 -3.49 -7.12 13.46
C ARG A 119 -3.49 -6.12 14.61
N THR A 120 -2.40 -6.07 15.38
CA THR A 120 -2.39 -5.39 16.69
C THR A 120 -1.58 -4.10 16.69
N PHE A 121 -0.65 -3.94 15.75
CA PHE A 121 0.24 -2.78 15.68
C PHE A 121 -0.53 -1.45 15.69
N THR A 122 -1.56 -1.35 14.86
CA THR A 122 -2.38 -0.14 14.67
C THR A 122 -3.23 0.23 15.87
N SER A 123 -3.38 -0.67 16.84
CA SER A 123 -4.13 -0.43 18.08
C SER A 123 -3.23 -0.06 19.26
N ALA A 124 -1.92 -0.25 19.14
CA ALA A 124 -0.97 -0.14 20.25
C ALA A 124 0.05 1.00 20.09
N HIS A 125 0.14 1.60 18.91
CA HIS A 125 1.18 2.58 18.57
C HIS A 125 0.58 3.93 18.19
N ASP A 126 1.41 4.97 18.23
CA ASP A 126 0.95 6.31 17.85
C ASP A 126 0.82 6.47 16.33
N LYS A 127 0.18 7.57 15.91
CA LYS A 127 -0.13 7.85 14.50
C LYS A 127 1.10 7.92 13.57
N LEU A 128 2.27 8.35 14.07
CA LEU A 128 3.51 8.43 13.29
C LEU A 128 4.09 7.03 13.07
N GLU A 129 4.10 6.20 14.12
CA GLU A 129 4.54 4.81 14.03
C GLU A 129 3.65 3.99 13.12
N ILE A 130 2.32 4.15 13.22
CA ILE A 130 1.37 3.50 12.30
C ILE A 130 1.64 3.92 10.86
N THR A 131 1.96 5.21 10.63
CA THR A 131 2.28 5.71 9.29
C THR A 131 3.56 5.06 8.75
N ALA A 132 4.63 5.00 9.54
CA ALA A 132 5.88 4.36 9.15
C ALA A 132 5.70 2.85 8.90
N TYR A 133 4.88 2.19 9.71
CA TYR A 133 4.50 0.81 9.53
C TYR A 133 3.77 0.58 8.19
N LEU A 134 2.77 1.40 7.87
CA LEU A 134 2.07 1.30 6.59
C LEU A 134 2.98 1.64 5.40
N VAL A 135 3.95 2.55 5.56
CA VAL A 135 4.98 2.80 4.54
C VAL A 135 5.82 1.53 4.31
N TYR A 136 6.27 0.88 5.38
CA TYR A 136 6.99 -0.38 5.29
C TYR A 136 6.16 -1.49 4.60
N LEU A 137 4.86 -1.62 4.91
CA LEU A 137 4.00 -2.58 4.23
C LEU A 137 3.79 -2.25 2.75
N ASN A 138 3.67 -0.97 2.40
CA ASN A 138 3.64 -0.52 1.00
C ASN A 138 4.95 -0.86 0.28
N ASP A 139 6.10 -0.71 0.95
CA ASP A 139 7.40 -1.11 0.41
C ASP A 139 7.49 -2.61 0.14
N VAL A 140 7.01 -3.44 1.07
CA VAL A 140 6.90 -4.90 0.92
C VAL A 140 6.01 -5.24 -0.28
N SER A 141 4.85 -4.60 -0.38
CA SER A 141 3.90 -4.79 -1.49
C SER A 141 4.51 -4.38 -2.84
N LYS A 142 5.22 -3.25 -2.88
CA LYS A 142 5.86 -2.73 -4.10
C LYS A 142 7.02 -3.63 -4.57
N THR A 143 7.78 -4.22 -3.65
CA THR A 143 8.83 -5.20 -4.00
C THR A 143 8.24 -6.41 -4.72
N TYR A 144 7.07 -6.89 -4.30
CA TYR A 144 6.35 -7.95 -5.02
C TYR A 144 5.96 -7.51 -6.43
N ASP A 145 5.38 -6.31 -6.58
CA ASP A 145 4.92 -5.80 -7.88
C ASP A 145 6.09 -5.76 -8.89
N ILE A 146 7.25 -5.24 -8.47
CA ILE A 146 8.46 -5.19 -9.31
C ILE A 146 8.96 -6.60 -9.64
N ALA A 147 9.04 -7.50 -8.66
CA ALA A 147 9.47 -8.88 -8.89
C ALA A 147 8.55 -9.59 -9.90
N PHE A 148 7.24 -9.30 -9.84
CA PHE A 148 6.25 -9.84 -10.74
C PHE A 148 6.44 -9.33 -12.17
N GLU A 149 6.60 -8.01 -12.34
CA GLU A 149 6.85 -7.38 -13.65
C GLU A 149 8.14 -7.85 -14.30
N GLN A 150 9.19 -8.10 -13.50
CA GLN A 150 10.48 -8.61 -13.97
C GLN A 150 10.50 -10.14 -14.19
N GLY A 151 9.43 -10.86 -13.81
CA GLY A 151 9.40 -12.33 -13.85
C GLY A 151 10.36 -13.02 -12.85
N ALA A 152 10.87 -12.28 -11.86
CA ALA A 152 11.82 -12.74 -10.83
C ALA A 152 11.09 -13.17 -9.54
N MET A 153 9.92 -13.80 -9.70
CA MET A 153 9.06 -14.18 -8.58
C MET A 153 9.67 -15.33 -7.77
N VAL A 154 10.09 -15.03 -6.53
CA VAL A 154 10.56 -16.01 -5.55
C VAL A 154 9.48 -16.35 -4.53
N HIS A 155 9.62 -17.49 -3.85
CA HIS A 155 8.61 -18.02 -2.93
C HIS A 155 8.27 -17.04 -1.80
N GLU A 156 9.26 -16.32 -1.29
CA GLU A 156 9.12 -15.38 -0.18
C GLU A 156 8.23 -14.22 -0.59
N THR A 157 8.41 -13.65 -1.80
CA THR A 157 7.60 -12.52 -2.26
C THR A 157 6.13 -12.89 -2.37
N VAL A 158 5.83 -14.08 -2.93
CA VAL A 158 4.48 -14.62 -2.97
C VAL A 158 3.88 -14.79 -1.58
N SER A 159 4.66 -15.36 -0.66
CA SER A 159 4.18 -15.68 0.67
C SER A 159 3.88 -14.42 1.48
N ALA A 160 4.70 -13.38 1.36
CA ALA A 160 4.52 -12.12 2.07
C ALA A 160 3.31 -11.37 1.52
N ARG A 161 3.11 -11.40 0.19
CA ARG A 161 1.88 -10.89 -0.42
C ARG A 161 0.64 -11.59 0.12
N LYS A 162 0.65 -12.93 0.20
CA LYS A 162 -0.46 -13.71 0.78
C LYS A 162 -0.72 -13.35 2.24
N LEU A 163 0.35 -13.15 3.03
CA LEU A 163 0.24 -12.73 4.42
C LEU A 163 -0.41 -11.34 4.55
N LEU A 164 -0.08 -10.39 3.68
CA LEU A 164 -0.74 -9.07 3.67
C LEU A 164 -2.21 -9.17 3.24
N ILE A 165 -2.51 -9.97 2.22
CA ILE A 165 -3.89 -10.18 1.73
C ILE A 165 -4.77 -10.78 2.83
N SER A 166 -4.28 -11.70 3.67
CA SER A 166 -5.09 -12.25 4.77
C SER A 166 -5.46 -11.24 5.86
N HIS A 167 -4.87 -10.03 5.80
CA HIS A 167 -5.14 -8.92 6.72
C HIS A 167 -5.79 -7.72 6.01
N LEU A 168 -6.21 -7.87 4.76
CA LEU A 168 -6.80 -6.80 3.93
C LEU A 168 -7.95 -6.08 4.63
N GLN A 169 -8.88 -6.84 5.22
CA GLN A 169 -10.03 -6.29 5.93
C GLN A 169 -9.64 -5.44 7.15
N HIS A 170 -8.54 -5.79 7.83
CA HIS A 170 -8.00 -4.98 8.94
C HIS A 170 -7.54 -3.62 8.42
N PHE A 171 -6.78 -3.58 7.33
CA PHE A 171 -6.30 -2.32 6.76
C PHE A 171 -7.44 -1.43 6.25
N CYS A 172 -8.53 -1.99 5.72
CA CYS A 172 -9.73 -1.22 5.35
C CYS A 172 -10.36 -0.48 6.55
N THR A 173 -10.20 -0.98 7.78
CA THR A 173 -10.72 -0.27 8.97
C THR A 173 -10.03 1.07 9.22
N LEU A 174 -8.80 1.24 8.70
CA LEU A 174 -8.00 2.46 8.86
C LEU A 174 -8.49 3.62 7.99
N TRP A 175 -9.43 3.41 7.07
CA TRP A 175 -10.03 4.49 6.28
C TRP A 175 -10.87 5.46 7.10
N SER A 176 -11.18 5.08 8.34
CA SER A 176 -11.88 5.89 9.34
C SER A 176 -10.94 6.50 10.38
N TYR A 177 -9.62 6.35 10.21
CA TYR A 177 -8.64 6.82 11.19
C TYR A 177 -8.52 8.35 11.19
N PRO A 178 -8.38 9.02 12.35
CA PRO A 178 -8.40 10.48 12.47
C PRO A 178 -7.12 11.19 11.96
N TYR A 179 -6.23 10.47 11.28
CA TYR A 179 -4.96 10.99 10.80
C TYR A 179 -4.74 10.64 9.33
N ILE A 180 -4.62 11.68 8.51
CA ILE A 180 -4.73 11.58 7.05
C ILE A 180 -3.64 10.71 6.42
N ALA A 181 -2.42 10.74 6.96
CA ALA A 181 -1.33 9.91 6.44
C ALA A 181 -1.62 8.40 6.62
N VAL A 182 -2.31 8.01 7.70
CA VAL A 182 -2.73 6.62 7.91
C VAL A 182 -3.80 6.23 6.90
N VAL A 183 -4.80 7.10 6.68
CA VAL A 183 -5.85 6.89 5.68
C VAL A 183 -5.23 6.72 4.29
N ARG A 184 -4.43 7.69 3.82
CA ARG A 184 -3.75 7.63 2.51
C ARG A 184 -2.91 6.36 2.35
N ARG A 185 -2.03 6.04 3.30
CA ARG A 185 -1.13 4.87 3.20
C ARG A 185 -1.87 3.55 3.25
N SER A 186 -3.00 3.48 3.96
CA SER A 186 -3.85 2.29 3.95
C SER A 186 -4.58 2.11 2.61
N PHE A 187 -5.12 3.17 2.00
CA PHE A 187 -5.67 3.10 0.64
C PHE A 187 -4.61 2.71 -0.39
N GLU A 188 -3.40 3.29 -0.32
CA GLU A 188 -2.28 2.92 -1.20
C GLU A 188 -1.96 1.42 -1.08
N LEU A 189 -1.90 0.90 0.15
CA LEU A 189 -1.63 -0.51 0.39
C LEU A 189 -2.71 -1.40 -0.22
N ILE A 190 -4.00 -1.11 0.05
CA ILE A 190 -5.11 -1.88 -0.52
C ILE A 190 -5.10 -1.85 -2.05
N SER A 191 -4.92 -0.66 -2.64
CA SER A 191 -4.83 -0.46 -4.09
C SER A 191 -3.74 -1.33 -4.71
N ARG A 192 -2.55 -1.38 -4.09
CA ARG A 192 -1.48 -2.27 -4.52
C ARG A 192 -1.92 -3.72 -4.40
N LEU A 193 -2.37 -4.16 -3.22
CA LEU A 193 -2.73 -5.55 -2.91
C LEU A 193 -3.73 -6.13 -3.93
N LEU A 194 -4.70 -5.32 -4.36
CA LEU A 194 -5.72 -5.69 -5.34
C LEU A 194 -5.20 -5.96 -6.76
N ARG A 195 -4.00 -5.48 -7.13
CA ARG A 195 -3.40 -5.72 -8.47
C ARG A 195 -2.87 -7.16 -8.66
N SER A 196 -2.92 -7.99 -7.63
CA SER A 196 -2.49 -9.40 -7.67
C SER A 196 -3.67 -10.36 -7.67
N PRO A 197 -3.45 -11.63 -8.04
CA PRO A 197 -4.45 -12.68 -7.84
C PRO A 197 -4.91 -12.71 -6.38
N ILE A 198 -6.20 -12.46 -6.16
CA ILE A 198 -6.82 -12.33 -4.84
C ILE A 198 -8.20 -12.96 -4.89
N ASP A 199 -8.58 -13.68 -3.82
CA ASP A 199 -9.87 -14.35 -3.76
C ASP A 199 -11.04 -13.36 -3.89
N LYS A 200 -12.08 -13.76 -4.63
CA LYS A 200 -13.27 -12.95 -4.88
C LYS A 200 -13.97 -12.50 -3.59
N THR A 201 -13.91 -13.28 -2.51
CA THR A 201 -14.53 -12.93 -1.23
C THR A 201 -13.78 -11.81 -0.52
N GLU A 202 -12.46 -11.74 -0.66
CA GLU A 202 -11.67 -10.62 -0.14
C GLU A 202 -11.96 -9.33 -0.90
N ILE A 203 -12.09 -9.41 -2.23
CA ILE A 203 -12.50 -8.26 -3.06
C ILE A 203 -13.90 -7.78 -2.65
N ALA A 204 -14.83 -8.70 -2.41
CA ALA A 204 -16.17 -8.38 -1.93
C ALA A 204 -16.13 -7.56 -0.63
N GLY A 205 -15.34 -8.02 0.34
CA GLY A 205 -15.16 -7.31 1.61
C GLY A 205 -14.57 -5.90 1.43
N VAL A 206 -13.63 -5.72 0.50
CA VAL A 206 -13.09 -4.38 0.17
C VAL A 206 -14.17 -3.48 -0.40
N LEU A 207 -14.98 -3.97 -1.35
CA LEU A 207 -16.07 -3.19 -1.95
C LEU A 207 -17.14 -2.83 -0.92
N GLU A 208 -17.49 -3.74 -0.01
CA GLU A 208 -18.42 -3.46 1.09
C GLU A 208 -17.87 -2.38 2.04
N ARG A 209 -16.58 -2.43 2.37
CA ARG A 209 -15.92 -1.39 3.18
C ARG A 209 -15.86 -0.06 2.45
N LEU A 210 -15.66 -0.06 1.13
CA LEU A 210 -15.59 1.15 0.32
C LEU A 210 -16.97 1.80 0.22
N LEU A 211 -18.02 0.99 0.07
CA LEU A 211 -19.40 1.45 0.12
C LEU A 211 -19.72 2.07 1.48
N ALA A 212 -19.36 1.42 2.59
CA ALA A 212 -19.58 1.96 3.93
C ALA A 212 -18.82 3.28 4.16
N TRP A 213 -17.59 3.37 3.65
CA TRP A 213 -16.81 4.61 3.67
C TRP A 213 -17.48 5.72 2.85
N ALA A 214 -17.95 5.41 1.64
CA ALA A 214 -18.69 6.35 0.79
C ALA A 214 -20.02 6.80 1.43
N ASP A 215 -20.79 5.89 2.03
CA ASP A 215 -22.03 6.23 2.74
C ASP A 215 -21.75 7.18 3.93
N ARG A 216 -20.62 6.97 4.65
CA ARG A 216 -20.18 7.88 5.71
C ARG A 216 -19.84 9.26 5.15
N LEU A 217 -19.09 9.34 4.05
CA LEU A 217 -18.82 10.61 3.38
C LEU A 217 -20.13 11.29 2.99
N ASN A 218 -21.04 10.59 2.32
CA ASN A 218 -22.30 11.17 1.84
C ASN A 218 -23.18 11.75 2.94
N THR A 219 -23.06 11.25 4.17
CA THR A 219 -23.84 11.74 5.32
C THR A 219 -23.33 13.08 5.85
N HIS A 220 -22.05 13.39 5.66
CA HIS A 220 -21.36 14.49 6.35
C HIS A 220 -20.56 15.41 5.42
N PHE A 221 -20.40 15.05 4.15
CA PHE A 221 -19.56 15.71 3.17
C PHE A 221 -20.44 16.47 2.17
N THR A 222 -20.30 17.79 2.11
CA THR A 222 -21.06 18.64 1.19
C THR A 222 -20.35 18.78 -0.17
N ILE A 223 -21.05 19.33 -1.16
CA ILE A 223 -20.46 19.66 -2.46
C ILE A 223 -19.37 20.74 -2.34
N ASP A 224 -19.50 21.69 -1.42
CA ASP A 224 -18.48 22.72 -1.19
C ASP A 224 -17.21 22.09 -0.60
N MET A 225 -17.39 21.21 0.39
CA MET A 225 -16.33 20.39 0.99
C MET A 225 -15.61 19.50 -0.03
N PHE A 226 -16.33 19.02 -1.04
CA PHE A 226 -15.75 18.33 -2.18
C PHE A 226 -14.79 19.22 -2.96
N TRP A 227 -15.22 20.43 -3.34
CA TRP A 227 -14.38 21.37 -4.07
C TRP A 227 -13.19 21.88 -3.24
N GLU A 228 -13.37 22.09 -1.93
CA GLU A 228 -12.28 22.42 -1.00
C GLU A 228 -11.15 21.40 -1.06
N CYS A 229 -11.46 20.12 -1.30
CA CYS A 229 -10.43 19.10 -1.43
C CYS A 229 -9.49 19.31 -2.64
N PHE A 230 -9.94 20.03 -3.67
CA PHE A 230 -9.16 20.35 -4.87
C PHE A 230 -8.45 21.72 -4.77
N GLU A 231 -8.73 22.52 -3.74
CA GLU A 231 -8.13 23.84 -3.59
C GLU A 231 -6.65 23.77 -3.17
N THR A 232 -5.78 24.04 -4.14
CA THR A 232 -4.32 24.32 -4.04
C THR A 232 -3.38 23.20 -3.58
N ASP A 233 -2.25 23.19 -4.30
CA ASP A 233 -1.03 22.38 -4.17
C ASP A 233 -0.40 22.42 -2.76
N ARG A 234 -1.05 21.81 -1.77
CA ARG A 234 -0.53 21.67 -0.40
C ARG A 234 0.16 20.32 -0.19
N THR A 235 0.99 19.95 -1.16
CA THR A 235 2.03 18.92 -0.99
C THR A 235 2.95 19.20 0.23
N GLU A 236 2.95 20.43 0.75
CA GLU A 236 3.79 20.86 1.89
C GLU A 236 3.23 20.55 3.30
N PHE A 237 1.96 20.15 3.48
CA PHE A 237 1.43 19.80 4.81
C PHE A 237 0.93 18.35 4.87
N TYR A 238 1.86 17.40 4.96
CA TYR A 238 1.65 15.95 5.11
C TYR A 238 0.74 15.51 6.30
N HIS A 239 0.22 16.43 7.10
CA HIS A 239 -0.33 16.14 8.43
C HIS A 239 -1.68 16.79 8.75
N GLN A 240 -2.23 17.67 7.92
CA GLN A 240 -3.51 18.33 8.19
C GLN A 240 -4.55 17.93 7.14
N PRO A 241 -5.68 17.30 7.53
CA PRO A 241 -6.79 17.05 6.64
C PRO A 241 -7.39 18.38 6.17
N ILE A 242 -7.86 18.44 4.92
CA ILE A 242 -8.59 19.62 4.40
C ILE A 242 -9.90 19.78 5.17
N ILE A 243 -10.51 18.66 5.51
CA ILE A 243 -11.72 18.59 6.32
C ILE A 243 -11.44 17.77 7.56
N GLN A 244 -11.51 18.42 8.71
CA GLN A 244 -11.69 17.80 10.03
C GLN A 244 -13.07 18.18 10.54
N HIS A 245 -14.10 17.51 10.01
CA HIS A 245 -15.32 17.34 10.79
C HIS A 245 -15.08 16.15 11.73
N ASP A 246 -15.64 16.17 12.94
CA ASP A 246 -15.31 15.28 14.09
C ASP A 246 -15.10 13.79 13.75
N ASP A 247 -15.66 13.32 12.63
CA ASP A 247 -15.63 11.96 12.13
C ASP A 247 -14.99 11.74 10.74
N ILE A 248 -14.62 12.77 9.96
CA ILE A 248 -14.08 12.60 8.60
C ILE A 248 -12.68 13.16 8.49
N THR A 249 -11.78 12.36 7.93
CA THR A 249 -10.40 12.73 7.59
C THR A 249 -10.17 12.38 6.13
N MET A 250 -10.18 13.40 5.26
CA MET A 250 -10.06 13.22 3.81
C MET A 250 -9.41 14.42 3.12
N ASP A 251 -8.82 14.15 1.96
CA ASP A 251 -8.35 15.11 0.96
C ASP A 251 -8.44 14.50 -0.45
N ARG A 252 -7.95 15.25 -1.44
CA ARG A 252 -7.83 14.83 -2.84
C ARG A 252 -7.14 13.48 -3.04
N GLU A 253 -6.02 13.22 -2.37
CA GLU A 253 -5.26 11.98 -2.58
C GLU A 253 -6.04 10.77 -2.03
N CYS A 254 -6.79 10.93 -0.92
CA CYS A 254 -7.71 9.89 -0.45
C CYS A 254 -8.78 9.56 -1.49
N MET A 255 -9.41 10.56 -2.10
CA MET A 255 -10.43 10.34 -3.15
C MET A 255 -9.82 9.64 -4.38
N LYS A 256 -8.63 10.07 -4.80
CA LYS A 256 -7.89 9.45 -5.90
C LYS A 256 -7.58 7.99 -5.62
N LEU A 257 -7.03 7.69 -4.45
CA LEU A 257 -6.69 6.31 -4.07
C LEU A 257 -7.95 5.44 -3.88
N ALA A 258 -9.05 5.99 -3.36
CA ALA A 258 -10.33 5.28 -3.27
C ALA A 258 -10.86 4.88 -4.66
N MET A 259 -10.75 5.77 -5.66
CA MET A 259 -11.09 5.45 -7.05
C MET A 259 -10.16 4.36 -7.63
N GLN A 260 -8.86 4.43 -7.34
CA GLN A 260 -7.94 3.36 -7.74
C GLN A 260 -8.30 2.01 -7.09
N VAL A 261 -8.68 1.99 -5.81
CA VAL A 261 -9.16 0.79 -5.13
C VAL A 261 -10.43 0.24 -5.79
N PHE A 262 -11.39 1.11 -6.13
CA PHE A 262 -12.60 0.70 -6.83
C PHE A 262 -12.29 0.06 -8.19
N VAL A 263 -11.49 0.74 -9.01
CA VAL A 263 -11.13 0.24 -10.36
C VAL A 263 -10.29 -1.03 -10.27
N ALA A 264 -9.30 -1.11 -9.37
CA ALA A 264 -8.51 -2.32 -9.17
C ALA A 264 -9.39 -3.51 -8.73
N SER A 265 -10.40 -3.26 -7.89
CA SER A 265 -11.37 -4.29 -7.50
C SER A 265 -12.15 -4.82 -8.71
N LEU A 266 -12.62 -3.92 -9.59
CA LEU A 266 -13.31 -4.30 -10.83
C LEU A 266 -12.41 -5.06 -11.80
N CYS A 267 -11.17 -4.60 -12.00
CA CYS A 267 -10.17 -5.28 -12.82
C CYS A 267 -9.91 -6.71 -12.36
N SER A 268 -9.83 -6.91 -11.04
CA SER A 268 -9.60 -8.22 -10.44
C SER A 268 -10.82 -9.13 -10.54
N LEU A 269 -12.03 -8.60 -10.33
CA LEU A 269 -13.27 -9.34 -10.55
C LEU A 269 -13.48 -9.74 -12.02
N ALA A 270 -13.05 -8.91 -12.97
CA ALA A 270 -13.14 -9.20 -14.40
C ALA A 270 -12.29 -10.41 -14.84
N ASN A 271 -11.39 -10.91 -13.98
CA ASN A 271 -10.65 -12.15 -14.24
C ASN A 271 -11.45 -13.42 -13.88
N TYR A 272 -12.61 -13.28 -13.24
CA TYR A 272 -13.46 -14.40 -12.84
C TYR A 272 -14.58 -14.61 -13.85
N ASN A 273 -14.75 -15.85 -14.30
CA ASN A 273 -15.85 -16.23 -15.21
C ASN A 273 -17.24 -16.14 -14.55
N GLN A 274 -17.29 -16.21 -13.22
CA GLN A 274 -18.51 -16.09 -12.44
C GLN A 274 -18.24 -15.22 -11.22
N VAL A 275 -18.99 -14.14 -11.09
CA VAL A 275 -18.97 -13.23 -9.94
C VAL A 275 -20.19 -13.53 -9.08
N ASP A 276 -19.99 -13.64 -7.76
CA ASP A 276 -21.09 -13.97 -6.85
C ASP A 276 -22.17 -12.87 -6.85
N PRO A 277 -23.48 -13.23 -6.78
CA PRO A 277 -24.56 -12.25 -6.80
C PRO A 277 -24.46 -11.17 -5.71
N SER A 278 -23.91 -11.49 -4.53
CA SER A 278 -23.70 -10.51 -3.45
C SER A 278 -22.72 -9.40 -3.85
N ILE A 279 -21.66 -9.74 -4.58
CA ILE A 279 -20.67 -8.79 -5.11
C ILE A 279 -21.35 -7.88 -6.13
N LEU A 280 -22.16 -8.45 -7.01
CA LEU A 280 -22.93 -7.67 -8.01
C LEU A 280 -23.91 -6.70 -7.34
N VAL A 281 -24.55 -7.10 -6.24
CA VAL A 281 -25.42 -6.21 -5.44
C VAL A 281 -24.63 -5.07 -4.82
N ALA A 282 -23.44 -5.34 -4.25
CA ALA A 282 -22.58 -4.30 -3.68
C ALA A 282 -22.12 -3.31 -4.76
N LEU A 283 -21.69 -3.81 -5.92
CA LEU A 283 -21.31 -2.97 -7.08
C LEU A 283 -22.48 -2.10 -7.56
N ARG A 284 -23.67 -2.69 -7.70
CA ARG A 284 -24.86 -1.94 -8.09
C ARG A 284 -25.14 -0.81 -7.11
N ARG A 285 -25.05 -1.08 -5.81
CA ARG A 285 -25.24 -0.05 -4.78
C ARG A 285 -24.21 1.06 -4.93
N ILE A 286 -22.92 0.74 -5.07
CA ILE A 286 -21.87 1.75 -5.28
C ILE A 286 -22.18 2.63 -6.50
N LEU A 287 -22.53 2.01 -7.63
CA LEU A 287 -22.88 2.72 -8.86
C LEU A 287 -24.13 3.61 -8.69
N GLU A 288 -25.16 3.16 -7.97
CA GLU A 288 -26.34 3.97 -7.65
C GLU A 288 -25.97 5.22 -6.84
N ARG A 289 -25.01 5.12 -5.90
CA ARG A 289 -24.54 6.30 -5.14
C ARG A 289 -23.81 7.26 -6.07
N ILE A 290 -22.87 6.76 -6.88
CA ILE A 290 -22.12 7.58 -7.85
C ILE A 290 -23.10 8.29 -8.80
N HIS A 291 -24.14 7.59 -9.28
CA HIS A 291 -25.15 8.18 -10.15
C HIS A 291 -26.02 9.22 -9.43
N GLY A 292 -26.37 9.01 -8.15
CA GLY A 292 -27.07 10.01 -7.36
C GLY A 292 -26.25 11.30 -7.20
N TRP A 293 -24.93 11.19 -7.05
CA TRP A 293 -24.03 12.36 -7.00
C TRP A 293 -23.92 13.10 -8.33
N ARG A 294 -24.03 12.40 -9.45
CA ARG A 294 -24.11 13.00 -10.79
C ARG A 294 -25.23 14.02 -10.89
N GLU A 295 -26.35 13.83 -10.19
CA GLU A 295 -27.48 14.78 -10.22
C GLU A 295 -27.13 16.16 -9.63
N TYR A 296 -26.03 16.28 -8.89
CA TYR A 296 -25.57 17.51 -8.23
C TYR A 296 -24.43 18.22 -8.98
N MET A 297 -23.91 17.65 -10.08
CA MET A 297 -22.80 18.21 -10.86
C MET A 297 -23.13 18.23 -12.36
N SER A 298 -22.77 19.30 -13.07
CA SER A 298 -22.84 19.29 -14.54
C SER A 298 -21.77 18.35 -15.14
N ASP A 299 -21.95 17.95 -16.40
CA ASP A 299 -20.95 17.14 -17.11
C ASP A 299 -19.60 17.88 -17.18
N GLU A 300 -19.59 19.22 -17.29
CA GLU A 300 -18.36 20.00 -17.23
C GLU A 300 -17.69 19.93 -15.85
N GLN A 301 -18.47 20.04 -14.78
CA GLN A 301 -17.98 19.93 -13.40
C GLN A 301 -17.44 18.53 -13.08
N LEU A 302 -18.08 17.48 -13.59
CA LEU A 302 -17.60 16.11 -13.45
C LEU A 302 -16.27 15.92 -14.19
N LEU A 303 -16.17 16.45 -15.41
CA LEU A 303 -14.94 16.41 -16.19
C LEU A 303 -13.82 17.18 -15.50
N GLU A 304 -14.10 18.38 -15.01
CA GLU A 304 -13.17 19.20 -14.22
C GLU A 304 -12.73 18.47 -12.96
N ALA A 305 -13.64 17.88 -12.20
CA ALA A 305 -13.32 17.09 -11.01
C ALA A 305 -12.40 15.91 -11.33
N VAL A 306 -12.64 15.17 -12.41
CA VAL A 306 -11.77 14.07 -12.85
C VAL A 306 -10.38 14.59 -13.25
N LEU A 307 -10.32 15.68 -14.01
CA LEU A 307 -9.05 16.29 -14.42
C LEU A 307 -8.26 16.81 -13.23
N GLU A 308 -8.91 17.50 -12.30
CA GLU A 308 -8.33 18.06 -11.09
C GLU A 308 -7.90 16.95 -10.12
N LEU A 309 -8.67 15.86 -9.99
CA LEU A 309 -8.28 14.71 -9.16
C LEU A 309 -6.94 14.13 -9.62
N HIS A 310 -6.74 14.10 -10.93
CA HIS A 310 -5.54 13.58 -11.58
C HIS A 310 -4.53 14.66 -11.99
N GLY A 311 -4.76 15.93 -11.63
CA GLY A 311 -3.95 17.07 -12.03
C GLY A 311 -2.47 16.92 -11.67
N GLY A 312 -1.60 16.93 -12.68
CA GLY A 312 -0.15 17.03 -12.56
C GLY A 312 0.68 15.73 -12.56
N ASN A 313 0.07 14.54 -12.61
CA ASN A 313 0.81 13.27 -12.68
C ASN A 313 0.22 12.34 -13.76
N ASP A 314 0.83 12.35 -14.95
CA ASP A 314 0.33 11.66 -16.14
C ASP A 314 0.25 10.13 -15.98
N GLU A 315 1.10 9.52 -15.14
CA GLU A 315 1.18 8.05 -15.06
C GLU A 315 -0.04 7.42 -14.36
N ASP A 316 -0.51 8.01 -13.24
CA ASP A 316 -1.67 7.47 -12.50
C ASP A 316 -2.99 7.67 -13.27
N ALA A 317 -3.12 8.81 -13.97
CA ALA A 317 -4.27 9.12 -14.81
C ALA A 317 -4.34 8.18 -16.01
N VAL A 318 -3.21 7.98 -16.69
CA VAL A 318 -3.08 7.04 -17.81
C VAL A 318 -3.37 5.62 -17.34
N ASN A 319 -2.81 5.18 -16.21
CA ASN A 319 -3.07 3.84 -15.67
C ASN A 319 -4.55 3.64 -15.35
N LEU A 320 -5.24 4.63 -14.76
CA LEU A 320 -6.68 4.54 -14.51
C LEU A 320 -7.48 4.41 -15.82
N GLN A 321 -7.12 5.18 -16.85
CA GLN A 321 -7.76 5.07 -18.18
C GLN A 321 -7.49 3.70 -18.82
N LEU A 322 -6.26 3.18 -18.72
CA LEU A 322 -5.90 1.85 -19.21
C LEU A 322 -6.64 0.74 -18.46
N ASP A 323 -6.83 0.88 -17.15
CA ASP A 323 -7.60 -0.07 -16.34
C ASP A 323 -9.07 -0.08 -16.75
N VAL A 324 -9.69 1.09 -16.93
CA VAL A 324 -11.07 1.20 -17.43
C VAL A 324 -11.21 0.58 -18.82
N LEU A 325 -10.28 0.86 -19.73
CA LEU A 325 -10.25 0.25 -21.07
C LEU A 325 -10.04 -1.27 -21.00
N THR A 326 -9.25 -1.74 -20.05
CA THR A 326 -9.02 -3.17 -19.82
C THR A 326 -10.30 -3.86 -19.37
N ILE A 327 -11.06 -3.24 -18.46
CA ILE A 327 -12.37 -3.72 -18.02
C ILE A 327 -13.33 -3.78 -19.21
N ASP A 328 -13.49 -2.69 -19.98
CA ASP A 328 -14.38 -2.64 -21.14
C ASP A 328 -14.01 -3.71 -22.19
N ASN A 329 -12.72 -3.88 -22.50
CA ASN A 329 -12.27 -4.90 -23.45
C ASN A 329 -12.57 -6.32 -22.95
N LYS A 330 -12.34 -6.61 -21.66
CA LYS A 330 -12.69 -7.91 -21.06
C LYS A 330 -14.19 -8.17 -21.12
N LEU A 331 -15.02 -7.17 -20.80
CA LEU A 331 -16.48 -7.27 -20.88
C LEU A 331 -16.95 -7.54 -22.31
N ARG A 332 -16.43 -6.79 -23.30
CA ARG A 332 -16.77 -7.01 -24.72
C ARG A 332 -16.39 -8.42 -25.21
N ARG A 333 -15.25 -8.96 -24.75
CA ARG A 333 -14.84 -10.33 -25.08
C ARG A 333 -15.77 -11.36 -24.44
N ALA A 334 -16.19 -11.15 -23.19
CA ALA A 334 -17.17 -12.02 -22.53
C ALA A 334 -18.54 -12.01 -23.25
N ASP A 335 -19.00 -10.83 -23.69
CA ASP A 335 -20.22 -10.69 -24.49
C ASP A 335 -20.13 -11.33 -25.88
N GLN A 336 -18.95 -11.33 -26.49
CA GLN A 336 -18.72 -12.02 -27.76
C GLN A 336 -18.71 -13.54 -27.57
N ALA A 337 -18.05 -14.03 -26.51
CA ALA A 337 -17.98 -15.45 -26.20
C ALA A 337 -19.37 -16.04 -25.89
N SER A 338 -20.22 -15.31 -25.15
CA SER A 338 -21.59 -15.73 -24.86
C SER A 338 -22.50 -15.76 -26.08
N ARG A 339 -22.23 -14.93 -27.10
CA ARG A 339 -22.96 -14.93 -28.38
C ARG A 339 -22.54 -16.03 -29.36
N THR A 340 -21.36 -16.61 -29.16
CA THR A 340 -20.82 -17.68 -30.02
C THR A 340 -21.08 -19.10 -29.53
N ASP A 341 -21.74 -19.27 -28.38
CA ASP A 341 -22.07 -20.60 -27.84
C ASP A 341 -23.33 -21.16 -28.53
N PRO A 342 -23.25 -22.19 -29.40
CA PRO A 342 -24.33 -22.54 -30.33
C PRO A 342 -25.50 -23.33 -29.71
N GLY A 343 -25.67 -23.33 -28.38
CA GLY A 343 -26.61 -24.22 -27.69
C GLY A 343 -27.30 -23.67 -26.43
N GLY A 344 -27.05 -22.43 -26.04
CA GLY A 344 -27.70 -21.80 -24.88
C GLY A 344 -28.64 -20.68 -25.34
N GLU A 345 -29.87 -20.66 -24.84
CA GLU A 345 -30.75 -19.50 -25.01
C GLU A 345 -30.04 -18.20 -24.60
N PRO A 346 -30.28 -17.07 -25.30
CA PRO A 346 -29.62 -15.81 -24.99
C PRO A 346 -30.08 -15.30 -23.62
N GLN A 347 -29.31 -15.59 -22.58
CA GLN A 347 -29.38 -14.80 -21.35
C GLN A 347 -28.72 -13.46 -21.66
N SER A 348 -29.54 -12.43 -21.86
CA SER A 348 -29.08 -11.04 -21.99
C SER A 348 -28.17 -10.69 -20.80
N PRO A 349 -26.87 -10.41 -21.01
CA PRO A 349 -26.08 -9.73 -20.01
C PRO A 349 -26.33 -8.25 -20.22
N PHE A 350 -27.08 -7.64 -19.31
CA PHE A 350 -27.19 -6.19 -19.10
C PHE A 350 -27.75 -5.34 -20.27
N PRO A 351 -28.84 -4.57 -20.03
CA PRO A 351 -29.08 -3.39 -20.86
C PRO A 351 -28.03 -2.35 -20.49
N VAL A 352 -27.00 -2.20 -21.34
CA VAL A 352 -26.13 -1.02 -21.32
C VAL A 352 -26.98 0.16 -21.78
N VAL A 353 -27.40 0.99 -20.84
CA VAL A 353 -27.77 2.38 -21.10
C VAL A 353 -26.65 3.21 -20.50
N LEU A 354 -25.79 3.73 -21.38
CA LEU A 354 -24.79 4.76 -21.03
C LEU A 354 -25.49 6.06 -20.67
#